data_AF-A0AB36YRZ9-F1
#
_entry.id   AF-A0AB36YRZ9-F1
#
_cell.length_a   1.000
_cell.length_b   1.000
_cell.length_c   1.000
_cell.angle_alpha   90.00
_cell.angle_beta   90.00
_cell.angle_gamma   90.00
#
_symmetry.space_group_name_H-M   'P 1'
#
loop_
_entity.id
_entity.type
_entity.pdbx_description
1 polymer ?
#
loop_
_entity_poly.entity_id
_entity_poly.type
_entity_poly.pdbx_seq_one_letter_code
_entity_poly.pdbx_strand_id
1 'polypeptide(L)'
;MSTSNSKKSSTRNYSYICYTCKTPYTGRREQADRTKRFCKDSCRKAKSRQPDKAAKRQSRIEDQFTRFCKSSFGQWVVRECIKANTVCIMMTHTTASLFELEQFHNRYYKCYGFNPDERKSVYHRCHIQARIGVDGSVGVLHPLNLFIGQWRPNQQAGNKLISTDAGLSIPAHKLLKKWQVDVGDTTKQVAKKVRALLGEEFVEYLAQSSALKLDTLHTLARQIYNRQQKGTAVRELDDRYTLGQLEQLPLEQLELMDAYQRGKDSVARFKPELHTRAALCVYADELERMAAVSPSQRHRDNCTFMLGLVRVLGIYIAQGECPVDGNHKSFLPQRGIEWQPLTYMNWQQPWGTPNQQLIDDDHSLLIESITDHCYHALSGADIPKGLLRARLLKRLDVATLVPTVLVPDEQRFKKMGTWRDYIAALNADAEQVWQPLLALSLCTAEQVEAARTGLLDCLHAAIEKGRRDYLAQPRFKRMYRDRYYDQWGFKGYPAHLEFPPVAAEPVAVAA
;
A
#
# COMPACT_ATOMS: atom_id res chain seq x y z
N MET A 1 26.74 51.23 -66.84
CA MET A 1 25.34 51.18 -66.40
C MET A 1 24.80 49.79 -66.67
N SER A 2 24.76 48.95 -65.64
CA SER A 2 24.61 47.50 -65.76
C SER A 2 23.14 47.09 -65.70
N THR A 3 22.65 46.51 -66.79
CA THR A 3 21.30 45.92 -66.89
C THR A 3 21.26 44.55 -66.21
N SER A 4 20.32 44.39 -65.28
CA SER A 4 20.09 43.17 -64.51
C SER A 4 19.21 42.18 -65.30
N ASN A 5 19.84 41.14 -65.86
CA ASN A 5 19.11 39.99 -66.43
C ASN A 5 18.71 39.01 -65.31
N SER A 6 17.42 38.96 -64.99
CA SER A 6 16.86 37.93 -64.11
C SER A 6 16.57 36.64 -64.90
N LYS A 7 17.35 35.58 -64.65
CA LYS A 7 17.09 34.24 -65.19
C LYS A 7 15.90 33.61 -64.46
N LYS A 8 14.79 33.37 -65.16
CA LYS A 8 13.65 32.56 -64.66
C LYS A 8 14.07 31.08 -64.58
N SER A 9 14.35 30.60 -63.37
CA SER A 9 14.61 29.18 -63.09
C SER A 9 13.29 28.38 -63.06
N SER A 10 13.04 27.57 -64.09
CA SER A 10 11.96 26.58 -64.12
C SER A 10 12.15 25.56 -62.99
N THR A 11 11.30 25.62 -61.96
CA THR A 11 11.40 24.73 -60.79
C THR A 11 10.44 23.56 -60.97
N ARG A 12 10.95 22.37 -61.35
CA ARG A 12 10.14 21.14 -61.38
C ARG A 12 9.88 20.66 -59.95
N ASN A 13 8.60 20.46 -59.60
CA ASN A 13 8.20 19.87 -58.33
C ASN A 13 7.96 18.37 -58.53
N TYR A 14 8.54 17.55 -57.67
CA TYR A 14 8.38 16.10 -57.66
C TYR A 14 7.56 15.68 -56.42
N SER A 15 6.77 14.62 -56.55
CA SER A 15 5.98 14.03 -55.45
C SER A 15 6.78 12.91 -54.78
N TYR A 16 6.85 12.92 -53.45
CA TYR A 16 7.61 11.97 -52.63
C TYR A 16 6.77 11.42 -51.48
N ILE A 17 7.12 10.23 -50.96
CA ILE A 17 6.52 9.64 -49.76
C ILE A 17 7.54 9.73 -48.61
N CYS A 18 7.13 10.30 -47.48
CA CYS A 18 8.02 10.43 -46.33
C CYS A 18 8.37 9.08 -45.73
N TYR A 19 9.66 8.82 -45.47
CA TYR A 19 10.10 7.54 -44.91
C TYR A 19 9.59 7.27 -43.49
N THR A 20 9.31 8.31 -42.70
CA THR A 20 8.90 8.25 -41.28
C THR A 20 7.39 8.21 -41.11
N CYS A 21 6.66 9.23 -41.58
CA CYS A 21 5.21 9.34 -41.39
C CYS A 21 4.38 8.83 -42.58
N LYS A 22 5.04 8.35 -43.64
CA LYS A 22 4.41 7.81 -44.86
C LYS A 22 3.48 8.77 -45.62
N THR A 23 3.44 10.04 -45.22
CA THR A 23 2.63 11.05 -45.92
C THR A 23 3.31 11.51 -47.21
N PRO A 24 2.54 11.71 -48.30
CA PRO A 24 3.06 12.32 -49.52
C PRO A 24 3.44 13.79 -49.29
N TYR A 25 4.48 14.28 -49.96
CA TYR A 25 4.90 15.69 -49.94
C TYR A 25 5.64 16.05 -51.24
N THR A 26 5.66 17.33 -51.59
CA THR A 26 6.29 17.82 -52.82
C THR A 26 7.67 18.44 -52.54
N GLY A 27 8.63 18.22 -53.44
CA GLY A 27 10.00 18.72 -53.31
C GLY A 27 10.62 19.18 -54.64
N ARG A 28 11.57 20.11 -54.58
CA ARG A 28 12.12 20.85 -55.74
C ARG A 28 13.34 20.22 -56.45
N ARG A 29 13.84 19.05 -56.03
CA ARG A 29 15.03 18.38 -56.62
C ARG A 29 14.88 16.86 -56.58
N GLU A 30 15.58 16.16 -57.48
CA GLU A 30 15.60 14.69 -57.62
C GLU A 30 16.09 13.94 -56.38
N GLN A 31 15.62 12.70 -56.23
CA GLN A 31 15.61 11.87 -55.02
C GLN A 31 16.97 11.27 -54.61
N ALA A 32 18.07 11.63 -55.28
CA ALA A 32 19.42 11.15 -54.98
C ALA A 32 19.96 11.70 -53.64
N ASP A 33 19.42 12.81 -53.15
CA ASP A 33 19.84 13.44 -51.89
C ASP A 33 19.19 12.79 -50.66
N ARG A 34 20.00 12.10 -49.84
CA ARG A 34 19.57 11.39 -48.61
C ARG A 34 18.84 12.29 -47.61
N THR A 35 19.08 13.60 -47.64
CA THR A 35 18.46 14.57 -46.72
C THR A 35 16.98 14.85 -47.04
N LYS A 36 16.52 14.53 -48.25
CA LYS A 36 15.19 14.87 -48.76
C LYS A 36 14.20 13.71 -48.79
N ARG A 37 14.44 12.65 -47.98
CA ARG A 37 13.52 11.49 -47.79
C ARG A 37 12.43 11.73 -46.73
N PHE A 38 12.41 12.92 -46.14
CA PHE A 38 11.53 13.28 -45.03
C PHE A 38 10.72 14.54 -45.39
N CYS A 39 9.42 14.54 -45.09
CA CYS A 39 8.55 15.70 -45.37
C CYS A 39 8.85 16.91 -44.48
N LYS A 40 9.41 16.67 -43.29
CA LYS A 40 9.73 17.68 -42.29
C LYS A 40 11.02 17.30 -41.56
N ASP A 41 11.70 18.32 -41.04
CA ASP A 41 12.89 18.15 -40.21
C ASP A 41 12.61 17.34 -38.93
N SER A 42 11.37 17.41 -38.41
CA SER A 42 10.89 16.56 -37.32
C SER A 42 10.90 15.07 -37.69
N CYS A 43 10.53 14.71 -38.92
CA CYS A 43 10.55 13.33 -39.41
C CYS A 43 11.96 12.79 -39.62
N ARG A 44 12.89 13.65 -40.05
CA ARG A 44 14.33 13.36 -40.15
C ARG A 44 14.94 13.11 -38.77
N LYS A 45 14.71 14.04 -37.82
CA LYS A 45 15.15 13.90 -36.43
C LYS A 45 14.52 12.71 -35.73
N ALA A 46 13.24 12.41 -35.99
CA ALA A 46 12.56 11.23 -35.45
C ALA A 46 13.19 9.93 -35.94
N LYS A 47 13.60 9.86 -37.21
CA LYS A 47 14.29 8.68 -37.76
C LYS A 47 15.72 8.54 -37.23
N SER A 48 16.48 9.64 -37.10
CA SER A 48 17.83 9.58 -36.52
C SER A 48 17.80 9.20 -35.03
N ARG A 49 16.76 9.60 -34.30
CA ARG A 49 16.56 9.26 -32.88
C ARG A 49 16.00 7.85 -32.64
N GLN A 50 15.53 7.13 -33.67
CA GLN A 50 15.02 5.74 -33.51
C GLN A 50 16.09 4.75 -33.05
N PRO A 51 17.26 4.62 -33.70
CA PRO A 51 18.33 3.73 -33.22
C PRO A 51 18.82 4.16 -31.83
N ASP A 52 18.92 5.46 -31.56
CA ASP A 52 19.26 5.98 -30.23
C ASP A 52 18.24 5.57 -29.16
N LYS A 53 16.95 5.50 -29.49
CA LYS A 53 15.91 5.08 -28.54
C LYS A 53 16.04 3.61 -28.17
N ALA A 54 16.30 2.73 -29.13
CA ALA A 54 16.48 1.31 -28.86
C ALA A 54 17.76 1.06 -28.05
N ALA A 55 18.87 1.69 -28.42
CA ALA A 55 20.13 1.62 -27.66
C ALA A 55 19.98 2.20 -26.25
N LYS A 56 19.30 3.34 -26.08
CA LYS A 56 19.00 3.93 -24.76
C LYS A 56 18.10 3.03 -23.92
N ARG A 57 17.09 2.40 -24.53
CA ARG A 57 16.23 1.43 -23.84
C ARG A 57 17.07 0.25 -23.34
N GLN A 58 17.93 -0.31 -24.19
CA GLN A 58 18.80 -1.42 -23.80
C GLN A 58 19.77 -1.02 -22.68
N SER A 59 20.44 0.13 -22.81
CA SER A 59 21.31 0.66 -21.75
C SER A 59 20.55 0.83 -20.43
N ARG A 60 19.34 1.38 -20.48
CA ARG A 60 18.48 1.51 -19.30
C ARG A 60 18.13 0.16 -18.69
N ILE A 61 17.83 -0.86 -19.50
CA ILE A 61 17.52 -2.21 -19.02
C ILE A 61 18.74 -2.80 -18.30
N GLU A 62 19.95 -2.67 -18.87
CA GLU A 62 21.18 -3.18 -18.22
C GLU A 62 21.52 -2.43 -16.92
N ASP A 63 21.32 -1.11 -16.91
CA ASP A 63 21.48 -0.29 -15.70
C ASP A 63 20.48 -0.71 -14.61
N GLN A 64 19.21 -0.93 -14.99
CA GLN A 64 18.18 -1.39 -14.07
C GLN A 64 18.40 -2.82 -13.62
N PHE A 65 18.93 -3.70 -14.47
CA PHE A 65 19.34 -5.05 -14.07
C PHE A 65 20.46 -5.01 -13.03
N THR A 66 21.43 -4.12 -13.22
CA THR A 66 22.51 -3.91 -12.24
C THR A 66 21.96 -3.38 -10.91
N ARG A 67 21.00 -2.45 -10.96
CA ARG A 67 20.31 -1.96 -9.75
C ARG A 67 19.47 -3.05 -9.09
N PHE A 68 18.77 -3.87 -9.86
CA PHE A 68 18.00 -5.00 -9.35
C PHE A 68 18.90 -5.91 -8.49
N CYS A 69 20.07 -6.29 -9.01
CA CYS A 69 21.05 -7.11 -8.29
C CYS A 69 21.53 -6.49 -6.96
N LYS A 70 21.46 -5.16 -6.84
CA LYS A 70 21.91 -4.37 -5.68
C LYS A 70 20.76 -3.76 -4.86
N SER A 71 19.52 -4.07 -5.23
CA SER A 71 18.32 -3.59 -4.55
C SER A 71 17.92 -4.58 -3.48
N SER A 72 17.28 -4.09 -2.41
CA SER A 72 16.76 -4.97 -1.34
C SER A 72 15.76 -6.00 -1.88
N PHE A 73 14.97 -5.61 -2.89
CA PHE A 73 14.01 -6.48 -3.57
C PHE A 73 14.71 -7.58 -4.37
N GLY A 74 15.62 -7.23 -5.28
CA GLY A 74 16.30 -8.24 -6.09
C GLY A 74 17.20 -9.17 -5.27
N GLN A 75 17.87 -8.66 -4.23
CA GLN A 75 18.60 -9.51 -3.28
C GLN A 75 17.67 -10.46 -2.53
N TRP A 76 16.47 -10.02 -2.16
CA TRP A 76 15.48 -10.92 -1.55
C TRP A 76 15.04 -12.01 -2.53
N VAL A 77 14.66 -11.66 -3.77
CA VAL A 77 14.29 -12.65 -4.81
C VAL A 77 15.40 -13.68 -5.01
N VAL A 78 16.65 -13.24 -5.13
CA VAL A 78 17.80 -14.14 -5.29
C VAL A 78 17.95 -15.06 -4.08
N ARG A 79 17.87 -14.54 -2.85
CA ARG A 79 17.94 -15.36 -1.63
C ARG A 79 16.84 -16.40 -1.57
N GLU A 80 15.63 -16.08 -2.00
CA GLU A 80 14.53 -17.04 -2.07
C GLU A 80 14.80 -18.13 -3.12
N CYS A 81 15.36 -17.78 -4.29
CA CYS A 81 15.77 -18.76 -5.31
C CYS A 81 16.86 -19.72 -4.79
N ILE A 82 17.85 -19.19 -4.06
CA ILE A 82 18.90 -20.01 -3.42
C ILE A 82 18.28 -20.93 -2.37
N LYS A 83 17.41 -20.42 -1.49
CA LYS A 83 16.75 -21.22 -0.46
C LYS A 83 15.82 -22.31 -1.02
N ALA A 84 15.28 -22.10 -2.22
CA ALA A 84 14.47 -23.08 -2.94
C ALA A 84 15.30 -24.03 -3.82
N ASN A 85 16.63 -23.82 -3.92
CA ASN A 85 17.55 -24.51 -4.84
C ASN A 85 17.13 -24.43 -6.33
N THR A 86 16.30 -23.46 -6.72
CA THR A 86 15.83 -23.30 -8.10
C THR A 86 15.31 -21.90 -8.37
N VAL A 87 15.53 -21.39 -9.60
CA VAL A 87 14.86 -20.18 -10.08
C VAL A 87 13.44 -20.46 -10.57
N CYS A 88 13.02 -21.72 -10.68
CA CYS A 88 11.66 -22.07 -11.11
C CYS A 88 10.57 -21.44 -10.23
N ILE A 89 10.89 -21.06 -8.98
CA ILE A 89 9.96 -20.32 -8.11
C ILE A 89 9.51 -18.98 -8.70
N MET A 90 10.22 -18.45 -9.69
CA MET A 90 9.84 -17.24 -10.43
C MET A 90 9.01 -17.55 -11.68
N MET A 91 8.67 -18.80 -11.98
CA MET A 91 7.83 -19.12 -13.14
C MET A 91 6.47 -18.46 -13.02
N THR A 92 5.79 -18.27 -14.17
CA THR A 92 4.43 -17.69 -14.30
C THR A 92 4.29 -16.20 -14.00
N HIS A 93 5.39 -15.50 -13.70
CA HIS A 93 5.35 -14.06 -13.54
C HIS A 93 5.15 -13.33 -14.87
N THR A 94 4.17 -12.42 -14.88
CA THR A 94 4.03 -11.32 -15.84
C THR A 94 4.70 -10.06 -15.31
N THR A 95 4.90 -9.06 -16.18
CA THR A 95 5.39 -7.72 -15.82
C THR A 95 4.59 -7.11 -14.67
N ALA A 96 3.25 -7.21 -14.73
CA ALA A 96 2.37 -6.70 -13.68
C ALA A 96 2.58 -7.42 -12.34
N SER A 97 2.65 -8.75 -12.36
CA SER A 97 2.86 -9.54 -11.14
C SER A 97 4.23 -9.30 -10.48
N LEU A 98 5.26 -8.91 -11.25
CA LEU A 98 6.56 -8.52 -10.70
C LEU A 98 6.48 -7.20 -9.95
N PHE A 99 5.72 -6.22 -10.46
CA PHE A 99 5.42 -4.99 -9.72
C PHE A 99 4.61 -5.27 -8.46
N GLU A 100 3.63 -6.17 -8.50
CA GLU A 100 2.89 -6.59 -7.31
C GLU A 100 3.79 -7.28 -6.28
N LEU A 101 4.74 -8.10 -6.72
CA LEU A 101 5.72 -8.76 -5.84
C LEU A 101 6.66 -7.73 -5.19
N GLU A 102 7.11 -6.72 -5.93
CA GLU A 102 7.88 -5.61 -5.39
C GLU A 102 7.05 -4.79 -4.38
N GLN A 103 5.79 -4.52 -4.68
CA GLN A 103 4.86 -3.86 -3.76
C GLN A 103 4.64 -4.69 -2.48
N PHE A 104 4.50 -6.01 -2.60
CA PHE A 104 4.42 -6.92 -1.45
C PHE A 104 5.68 -6.84 -0.58
N HIS A 105 6.87 -6.91 -1.19
CA HIS A 105 8.14 -6.75 -0.48
C HIS A 105 8.21 -5.42 0.28
N ASN A 106 7.78 -4.32 -0.36
CA ASN A 106 7.74 -2.99 0.25
C ASN A 106 6.70 -2.87 1.37
N ARG A 107 5.51 -3.48 1.22
CA ARG A 107 4.47 -3.52 2.26
C ARG A 107 4.95 -4.27 3.50
N TYR A 108 5.68 -5.36 3.33
CA TYR A 108 6.29 -6.10 4.44
C TYR A 108 7.21 -5.21 5.30
N TYR A 109 8.04 -4.37 4.70
CA TYR A 109 8.91 -3.45 5.46
C TYR A 109 8.15 -2.40 6.27
N LYS A 110 6.88 -2.14 5.97
CA LYS A 110 6.02 -1.24 6.75
C LYS A 110 5.38 -1.93 7.96
N CYS A 111 5.42 -3.27 8.02
CA CYS A 111 4.89 -4.06 9.12
C CYS A 111 5.96 -4.24 10.21
N TYR A 112 6.55 -3.13 10.68
CA TYR A 112 7.64 -3.14 11.68
C TYR A 112 7.29 -4.05 12.87
N GLY A 113 8.30 -4.65 13.49
CA GLY A 113 8.10 -5.61 14.58
C GLY A 113 9.32 -6.47 14.87
N PHE A 114 10.53 -5.97 14.63
CA PHE A 114 11.74 -6.70 15.00
C PHE A 114 12.02 -6.46 16.48
N ASN A 115 11.93 -7.51 17.29
CA ASN A 115 12.42 -7.50 18.66
C ASN A 115 13.94 -7.71 18.61
N PRO A 116 14.76 -6.70 18.98
CA PRO A 116 16.22 -6.81 18.93
C PRO A 116 16.78 -7.82 19.94
N ASP A 117 16.12 -7.98 21.09
CA ASP A 117 16.57 -8.86 22.17
C ASP A 117 16.37 -10.33 21.79
N GLU A 118 15.20 -10.64 21.20
CA GLU A 118 14.89 -11.99 20.73
C GLU A 118 15.41 -12.29 19.32
N ARG A 119 15.86 -11.27 18.59
CA ARG A 119 16.18 -11.33 17.16
C ARG A 119 15.05 -11.93 16.30
N LYS A 120 13.80 -11.72 16.71
CA LYS A 120 12.60 -12.24 16.04
C LYS A 120 11.78 -11.11 15.45
N SER A 121 11.22 -11.37 14.27
CA SER A 121 10.23 -10.48 13.65
C SER A 121 8.83 -10.96 14.04
N VAL A 122 7.96 -10.05 14.49
CA VAL A 122 6.54 -10.36 14.76
C VAL A 122 5.87 -10.92 13.50
N TYR A 123 6.20 -10.36 12.34
CA TYR A 123 5.65 -10.75 11.04
C TYR A 123 6.67 -11.47 10.17
N HIS A 124 6.18 -12.47 9.45
CA HIS A 124 6.92 -13.22 8.43
C HIS A 124 6.25 -13.08 7.06
N ARG A 125 7.03 -13.33 6.00
CA ARG A 125 6.51 -13.58 4.66
C ARG A 125 6.11 -15.04 4.59
N CYS A 126 4.84 -15.28 4.83
CA CYS A 126 4.26 -16.61 4.84
C CYS A 126 4.01 -17.07 3.41
N HIS A 127 4.27 -18.34 3.16
CA HIS A 127 3.88 -18.98 1.91
C HIS A 127 2.60 -19.78 2.14
N ILE A 128 1.68 -19.74 1.19
CA ILE A 128 0.50 -20.61 1.18
C ILE A 128 0.93 -22.04 0.84
N GLN A 129 1.59 -22.20 -0.30
CA GLN A 129 2.32 -23.41 -0.66
C GLN A 129 3.78 -23.25 -0.24
N ALA A 130 4.24 -24.13 0.66
CA ALA A 130 5.57 -24.05 1.26
C ALA A 130 6.68 -23.90 0.21
N ARG A 131 7.75 -23.16 0.56
CA ARG A 131 8.90 -22.97 -0.33
C ARG A 131 9.44 -24.31 -0.83
N ILE A 132 9.55 -25.30 0.05
CA ILE A 132 9.84 -26.69 -0.29
C ILE A 132 8.82 -27.54 0.47
N GLY A 133 7.88 -28.13 -0.25
CA GLY A 133 6.88 -29.04 0.29
C GLY A 133 7.47 -30.39 0.66
N VAL A 134 6.78 -31.12 1.53
CA VAL A 134 7.17 -32.49 1.95
C VAL A 134 7.20 -33.47 0.76
N ASP A 135 6.35 -33.24 -0.24
CA ASP A 135 6.27 -34.03 -1.48
C ASP A 135 7.32 -33.62 -2.53
N GLY A 136 8.23 -32.71 -2.19
CA GLY A 136 9.23 -32.14 -3.10
C GLY A 136 8.66 -31.10 -4.07
N SER A 137 7.38 -30.73 -3.96
CA SER A 137 6.85 -29.55 -4.65
C SER A 137 7.51 -28.28 -4.13
N VAL A 138 7.48 -27.23 -4.93
CA VAL A 138 8.11 -25.95 -4.59
C VAL A 138 7.09 -24.84 -4.79
N GLY A 139 6.79 -24.11 -3.71
CA GLY A 139 5.94 -22.93 -3.74
C GLY A 139 6.54 -21.82 -4.61
N VAL A 140 5.70 -21.21 -5.46
CA VAL A 140 6.11 -20.11 -6.34
C VAL A 140 6.28 -18.84 -5.50
N LEU A 141 7.29 -18.03 -5.80
CA LEU A 141 7.52 -16.72 -5.18
C LEU A 141 6.62 -15.65 -5.80
N HIS A 142 5.30 -15.85 -5.72
CA HIS A 142 4.30 -15.03 -6.37
C HIS A 142 3.39 -14.32 -5.34
N PRO A 143 2.86 -13.12 -5.60
CA PRO A 143 1.91 -12.45 -4.69
C PRO A 143 0.69 -13.30 -4.32
N LEU A 144 0.27 -14.20 -5.22
CA LEU A 144 -0.83 -15.15 -4.99
C LEU A 144 -0.47 -16.31 -4.07
N ASN A 145 0.82 -16.54 -3.81
CA ASN A 145 1.31 -17.58 -2.92
C ASN A 145 1.92 -17.03 -1.63
N LEU A 146 1.96 -15.70 -1.48
CA LEU A 146 2.60 -15.03 -0.35
C LEU A 146 1.56 -14.22 0.41
N PHE A 147 1.69 -14.18 1.73
CA PHE A 147 0.99 -13.22 2.57
C PHE A 147 1.87 -12.79 3.75
N ILE A 148 1.50 -11.70 4.41
CA ILE A 148 2.16 -11.26 5.64
C ILE A 148 1.36 -11.82 6.82
N GLY A 149 1.99 -12.66 7.64
CA GLY A 149 1.36 -13.29 8.80
C GLY A 149 2.27 -13.30 10.01
N GLN A 150 1.74 -13.66 11.17
CA GLN A 150 2.53 -13.78 12.39
C GLN A 150 3.52 -14.95 12.33
N TRP A 151 4.65 -14.79 13.02
CA TRP A 151 5.74 -15.76 12.98
C TRP A 151 5.38 -17.14 13.54
N ARG A 152 4.60 -17.20 14.63
CA ARG A 152 4.32 -18.44 15.39
C ARG A 152 3.47 -19.42 14.57
N PRO A 153 2.29 -19.04 14.02
CA PRO A 153 1.52 -19.93 13.16
C PRO A 153 2.32 -20.40 11.93
N ASN A 154 3.14 -19.50 11.36
CA ASN A 154 3.99 -19.85 10.21
C ASN A 154 5.04 -20.91 10.51
N GLN A 155 5.65 -20.87 11.70
CA GLN A 155 6.61 -21.89 12.11
C GLN A 155 5.92 -23.23 12.41
N GLN A 156 4.72 -23.20 13.03
CA GLN A 156 3.94 -24.40 13.32
C GLN A 156 3.44 -25.11 12.05
N ALA A 157 3.06 -24.34 11.04
CA ALA A 157 2.73 -24.84 9.71
C ALA A 157 3.95 -25.51 9.04
N GLY A 158 5.10 -24.84 9.08
CA GLY A 158 6.34 -25.34 8.49
C GLY A 158 6.19 -25.64 7.00
N ASN A 159 6.55 -26.85 6.58
CA ASN A 159 6.49 -27.30 5.18
C ASN A 159 5.25 -28.16 4.86
N LYS A 160 4.30 -28.24 5.79
CA LYS A 160 3.11 -29.10 5.63
C LYS A 160 2.24 -28.55 4.49
N LEU A 161 1.67 -29.46 3.71
CA LEU A 161 0.63 -29.12 2.76
C LEU A 161 -0.64 -28.77 3.53
N ILE A 162 -1.06 -27.50 3.47
CA ILE A 162 -2.27 -27.02 4.16
C ILE A 162 -3.50 -27.15 3.25
N SER A 163 -3.32 -26.86 1.97
CA SER A 163 -4.41 -26.77 1.00
C SER A 163 -3.96 -27.17 -0.39
N THR A 164 -4.85 -27.74 -1.18
CA THR A 164 -4.57 -28.15 -2.58
C THR A 164 -5.04 -27.14 -3.62
N ASP A 165 -5.95 -26.23 -3.25
CA ASP A 165 -6.60 -25.28 -4.16
C ASP A 165 -6.16 -23.82 -3.92
N ALA A 166 -5.37 -23.55 -2.87
CA ALA A 166 -4.87 -22.23 -2.53
C ALA A 166 -3.37 -22.10 -2.81
N GLY A 167 -2.95 -20.89 -3.18
CA GLY A 167 -1.55 -20.61 -3.49
C GLY A 167 -1.10 -21.19 -4.83
N LEU A 168 0.20 -21.06 -5.10
CA LEU A 168 0.81 -21.54 -6.35
C LEU A 168 2.01 -22.41 -6.01
N SER A 169 2.03 -23.62 -6.57
CA SER A 169 3.14 -24.57 -6.42
C SER A 169 3.53 -25.18 -7.76
N ILE A 170 4.78 -25.64 -7.83
CA ILE A 170 5.33 -26.39 -8.95
C ILE A 170 5.60 -27.81 -8.44
N PRO A 171 4.94 -28.84 -9.00
CA PRO A 171 5.24 -30.23 -8.68
C PRO A 171 6.70 -30.58 -8.96
N ALA A 172 7.30 -31.46 -8.16
CA ALA A 172 8.70 -31.86 -8.28
C ALA A 172 9.10 -32.27 -9.72
N HIS A 173 8.24 -33.03 -10.41
CA HIS A 173 8.49 -33.52 -11.76
C HIS A 173 8.51 -32.41 -12.85
N LYS A 174 7.99 -31.21 -12.55
CA LYS A 174 8.03 -30.06 -13.46
C LYS A 174 9.25 -29.17 -13.24
N LEU A 175 10.04 -29.41 -12.20
CA LEU A 175 11.27 -28.66 -11.93
C LEU A 175 12.35 -29.05 -12.93
N LEU A 176 12.87 -28.07 -13.67
CA LEU A 176 13.86 -28.31 -14.70
C LEU A 176 15.27 -28.15 -14.14
N LYS A 177 16.13 -29.15 -14.34
CA LYS A 177 17.53 -29.15 -13.89
C LYS A 177 18.33 -27.93 -14.37
N LYS A 178 18.04 -27.42 -15.58
CA LYS A 178 18.70 -26.21 -16.13
C LYS A 178 18.49 -24.94 -15.28
N TRP A 179 17.45 -24.93 -14.45
CA TRP A 179 17.08 -23.81 -13.58
C TRP A 179 17.45 -24.06 -12.11
N GLN A 180 18.20 -25.11 -11.82
CA GLN A 180 18.71 -25.38 -10.48
C GLN A 180 19.70 -24.29 -10.06
N VAL A 181 19.69 -23.97 -8.76
CA VAL A 181 20.60 -23.01 -8.14
C VAL A 181 21.48 -23.77 -7.16
N ASP A 182 22.79 -23.57 -7.28
CA ASP A 182 23.77 -24.19 -6.40
C ASP A 182 24.11 -23.25 -5.24
N VAL A 183 24.55 -23.81 -4.11
CA VAL A 183 24.89 -23.03 -2.90
C VAL A 183 26.03 -22.02 -3.17
N GLY A 184 26.91 -22.31 -4.12
CA GLY A 184 28.00 -21.43 -4.54
C GLY A 184 27.64 -20.38 -5.59
N ASP A 185 26.41 -20.36 -6.12
CA ASP A 185 26.01 -19.40 -7.14
C ASP A 185 26.01 -17.96 -6.57
N THR A 186 26.72 -17.06 -7.25
CA THR A 186 26.73 -15.64 -6.89
C THR A 186 25.38 -14.98 -7.19
N THR A 187 25.07 -13.87 -6.49
CA THR A 187 23.83 -13.10 -6.71
C THR A 187 23.60 -12.74 -8.18
N LYS A 188 24.67 -12.37 -8.88
CA LYS A 188 24.62 -12.00 -10.30
C LYS A 188 24.34 -13.21 -11.20
N GLN A 189 24.85 -14.39 -10.89
CA GLN A 189 24.56 -15.63 -11.64
C GLN A 189 23.09 -16.04 -11.47
N VAL A 190 22.57 -16.03 -10.24
CA VAL A 190 21.15 -16.33 -9.98
C VAL A 190 20.24 -15.31 -10.67
N ALA A 191 20.54 -14.01 -10.56
CA ALA A 191 19.76 -12.97 -11.24
C ALA A 191 19.77 -13.10 -12.76
N LYS A 192 20.89 -13.55 -13.36
CA LYS A 192 20.95 -13.87 -14.80
C LYS A 192 20.08 -15.08 -15.14
N LYS A 193 20.06 -16.12 -14.30
CA LYS A 193 19.15 -17.27 -14.46
C LYS A 193 17.68 -16.83 -14.39
N VAL A 194 17.32 -15.94 -13.45
CA VAL A 194 15.97 -15.35 -13.35
C VAL A 194 15.62 -14.57 -14.63
N ARG A 195 16.51 -13.69 -15.11
CA ARG A 195 16.32 -12.95 -16.37
C ARG A 195 16.11 -13.88 -17.56
N ALA A 196 16.90 -14.96 -17.64
CA ALA A 196 16.78 -15.93 -18.72
C ALA A 196 15.48 -16.75 -18.64
N LEU A 197 15.02 -17.08 -17.44
CA LEU A 197 13.76 -17.79 -17.21
C LEU A 197 12.55 -16.95 -17.62
N LEU A 198 12.50 -15.70 -17.19
CA LEU A 198 11.36 -14.80 -17.37
C LEU A 198 11.32 -14.14 -18.76
N GLY A 199 12.47 -14.01 -19.42
CA GLY A 199 12.56 -13.47 -20.77
C GLY A 199 12.01 -12.04 -20.88
N GLU A 200 11.05 -11.85 -21.78
CA GLU A 200 10.49 -10.55 -22.14
C GLU A 200 9.78 -9.85 -20.97
N GLU A 201 9.06 -10.60 -20.12
CA GLU A 201 8.33 -10.04 -18.97
C GLU A 201 9.27 -9.35 -17.98
N PHE A 202 10.45 -9.92 -17.74
CA PHE A 202 11.44 -9.30 -16.87
C PHE A 202 12.14 -8.11 -17.54
N VAL A 203 12.37 -8.18 -18.85
CA VAL A 203 12.93 -7.05 -19.61
C VAL A 203 11.97 -5.85 -19.59
N GLU A 204 10.67 -6.10 -19.76
CA GLU A 204 9.66 -5.03 -19.74
C GLU A 204 9.48 -4.47 -18.33
N TYR A 205 9.47 -5.31 -17.30
CA TYR A 205 9.52 -4.86 -15.90
C TYR A 205 10.72 -3.93 -15.65
N LEU A 206 11.93 -4.30 -16.06
CA LEU A 206 13.12 -3.47 -15.90
C LEU A 206 13.05 -2.16 -16.72
N ALA A 207 12.48 -2.21 -17.92
CA ALA A 207 12.30 -1.04 -18.77
C ALA A 207 11.33 -0.02 -18.15
N GLN A 208 10.25 -0.50 -17.54
CA GLN A 208 9.23 0.32 -16.89
C GLN A 208 9.64 0.75 -15.47
N SER A 209 10.44 -0.06 -14.77
CA SER A 209 10.84 0.24 -13.40
C SER A 209 11.68 1.51 -13.34
N SER A 210 11.07 2.57 -12.84
CA SER A 210 11.74 3.77 -12.34
C SER A 210 12.02 3.67 -10.83
N ALA A 211 11.45 2.65 -10.18
CA ALA A 211 11.36 2.52 -8.73
C ALA A 211 12.50 1.69 -8.11
N LEU A 212 13.26 0.92 -8.89
CA LEU A 212 14.42 0.18 -8.38
C LEU A 212 15.49 1.13 -7.85
N LYS A 213 15.50 1.24 -6.52
CA LYS A 213 16.50 1.98 -5.75
C LYS A 213 17.60 1.02 -5.34
N LEU A 214 18.83 1.51 -5.39
CA LEU A 214 19.94 0.86 -4.70
C LEU A 214 19.60 0.77 -3.22
N ASP A 215 20.02 -0.30 -2.55
CA ASP A 215 19.90 -0.34 -1.10
C ASP A 215 20.78 0.76 -0.45
N THR A 216 20.59 0.96 0.86
CA THR A 216 21.33 1.97 1.63
C THR A 216 22.85 1.73 1.58
N LEU A 217 23.28 0.48 1.65
CA LEU A 217 24.70 0.07 1.64
C LEU A 217 25.36 0.48 0.32
N HIS A 218 24.82 0.06 -0.82
CA HIS A 218 25.33 0.37 -2.15
C HIS A 218 25.23 1.86 -2.46
N THR A 219 24.21 2.54 -1.93
CA THR A 219 24.10 4.00 -2.04
C THR A 219 25.23 4.70 -1.29
N LEU A 220 25.51 4.30 -0.04
CA LEU A 220 26.59 4.85 0.77
C LEU A 220 27.96 4.54 0.18
N ALA A 221 28.22 3.29 -0.21
CA ALA A 221 29.46 2.89 -0.88
C ALA A 221 29.74 3.76 -2.12
N ARG A 222 28.71 3.99 -2.94
CA ARG A 222 28.83 4.87 -4.12
C ARG A 222 29.06 6.33 -3.74
N GLN A 223 28.42 6.84 -2.68
CA GLN A 223 28.64 8.21 -2.21
C GLN A 223 30.07 8.40 -1.70
N ILE A 224 30.57 7.49 -0.87
CA ILE A 224 31.94 7.51 -0.34
C ILE A 224 32.95 7.47 -1.47
N TYR A 225 32.79 6.53 -2.41
CA TYR A 225 33.65 6.41 -3.58
C TYR A 225 33.67 7.70 -4.41
N ASN A 226 32.50 8.28 -4.70
CA ASN A 226 32.41 9.52 -5.48
C ASN A 226 33.08 10.70 -4.77
N ARG A 227 33.03 10.78 -3.43
CA ARG A 227 33.72 11.84 -2.67
C ARG A 227 35.23 11.69 -2.71
N GLN A 228 35.73 10.45 -2.62
CA GLN A 228 37.15 10.13 -2.79
C GLN A 228 37.65 10.53 -4.18
N GLN A 229 36.92 10.17 -5.24
CA GLN A 229 37.34 10.46 -6.62
C GLN A 229 37.28 11.95 -6.97
N LYS A 230 36.33 12.68 -6.40
CA LYS A 230 36.14 14.11 -6.68
C LYS A 230 36.92 15.04 -5.76
N GLY A 231 37.57 14.51 -4.71
CA GLY A 231 38.25 15.33 -3.69
C GLY A 231 37.29 16.27 -2.95
N THR A 232 36.05 15.83 -2.70
CA THR A 232 34.99 16.67 -2.08
C THR A 232 34.73 16.31 -0.61
N ALA A 233 35.55 15.44 -0.03
CA ALA A 233 35.46 15.07 1.37
C ALA A 233 36.06 16.17 2.27
N VAL A 234 35.44 16.40 3.43
CA VAL A 234 35.96 17.32 4.46
C VAL A 234 37.16 16.70 5.18
N ARG A 235 37.12 15.37 5.40
CA ARG A 235 38.24 14.57 5.90
C ARG A 235 38.52 13.43 4.93
N GLU A 236 39.78 13.24 4.56
CA GLU A 236 40.20 12.13 3.68
C GLU A 236 40.29 10.83 4.47
N LEU A 237 39.86 9.73 3.86
CA LEU A 237 40.02 8.41 4.45
C LEU A 237 41.48 7.97 4.31
N ASP A 238 41.94 7.15 5.26
CA ASP A 238 43.32 6.66 5.30
C ASP A 238 43.73 5.92 4.02
N ASP A 239 42.79 5.17 3.42
CA ASP A 239 43.00 4.41 2.19
C ASP A 239 42.10 4.87 1.03
N ARG A 240 42.60 4.62 -0.20
CA ARG A 240 41.80 4.73 -1.43
C ARG A 240 41.08 3.42 -1.73
N TYR A 241 39.83 3.35 -1.29
CA TYR A 241 38.97 2.21 -1.53
C TYR A 241 38.40 2.20 -2.96
N THR A 242 38.37 1.01 -3.57
CA THR A 242 37.58 0.76 -4.79
C THR A 242 36.11 0.60 -4.46
N LEU A 243 35.22 0.83 -5.44
CA LEU A 243 33.79 0.63 -5.24
C LEU A 243 33.45 -0.81 -4.80
N GLY A 244 34.14 -1.81 -5.37
CA GLY A 244 33.94 -3.21 -5.01
C GLY A 244 34.33 -3.54 -3.57
N GLN A 245 35.40 -2.93 -3.05
CA GLN A 245 35.80 -3.07 -1.64
C GLN A 245 34.76 -2.43 -0.71
N LEU A 246 34.28 -1.22 -1.03
CA LEU A 246 33.25 -0.55 -0.22
C LEU A 246 31.93 -1.32 -0.19
N GLU A 247 31.55 -1.97 -1.30
CA GLU A 247 30.33 -2.79 -1.37
C GLU A 247 30.42 -4.08 -0.53
N GLN A 248 31.60 -4.48 -0.07
CA GLN A 248 31.82 -5.63 0.82
C GLN A 248 31.84 -5.24 2.30
N LEU A 249 31.93 -3.95 2.63
CA LEU A 249 31.99 -3.49 4.01
C LEU A 249 30.60 -3.54 4.68
N PRO A 250 30.52 -3.83 5.99
CA PRO A 250 29.28 -3.72 6.76
C PRO A 250 28.69 -2.31 6.68
N LEU A 251 27.35 -2.22 6.71
CA LEU A 251 26.63 -0.94 6.66
C LEU A 251 27.10 0.04 7.75
N GLU A 252 27.30 -0.44 8.97
CA GLU A 252 27.75 0.37 10.12
C GLU A 252 29.12 1.03 9.86
N GLN A 253 30.04 0.29 9.23
CA GLN A 253 31.35 0.82 8.88
C GLN A 253 31.24 1.90 7.78
N LEU A 254 30.39 1.68 6.78
CA LEU A 254 30.14 2.68 5.74
C LEU A 254 29.48 3.94 6.30
N GLU A 255 28.57 3.82 7.26
CA GLU A 255 27.97 4.97 7.95
C GLU A 255 29.02 5.80 8.70
N LEU A 256 29.96 5.13 9.40
CA LEU A 256 31.07 5.79 10.07
C LEU A 256 32.00 6.50 9.08
N MET A 257 32.36 5.83 7.98
CA MET A 257 33.19 6.40 6.92
C MET A 257 32.51 7.62 6.25
N ASP A 258 31.21 7.54 5.96
CA ASP A 258 30.43 8.65 5.39
C ASP A 258 30.31 9.83 6.37
N ALA A 259 30.10 9.58 7.67
CA ALA A 259 30.08 10.63 8.70
C ALA A 259 31.45 11.32 8.81
N TYR A 260 32.52 10.53 8.86
CA TYR A 260 33.90 11.02 8.91
C TYR A 260 34.24 11.91 7.72
N GLN A 261 33.93 11.47 6.49
CA GLN A 261 34.13 12.26 5.27
C GLN A 261 33.31 13.57 5.24
N ARG A 262 32.22 13.65 5.99
CA ARG A 262 31.42 14.87 6.16
C ARG A 262 31.92 15.77 7.30
N GLY A 263 33.02 15.41 7.96
CA GLY A 263 33.57 16.13 9.10
C GLY A 263 32.73 16.00 10.37
N LYS A 264 31.93 14.94 10.49
CA LYS A 264 31.14 14.64 11.68
C LYS A 264 31.84 13.57 12.51
N ASP A 265 31.88 13.77 13.82
CA ASP A 265 32.51 12.81 14.75
C ASP A 265 31.57 11.65 15.13
N SER A 266 30.29 11.70 14.71
CA SER A 266 29.33 10.63 14.92
C SER A 266 28.30 10.53 13.80
N VAL A 267 27.72 9.33 13.66
CA VAL A 267 26.57 9.07 12.78
C VAL A 267 25.33 9.68 13.43
N ALA A 268 24.77 10.71 12.81
CA ALA A 268 23.47 11.26 13.23
C ALA A 268 22.37 10.21 12.96
N ARG A 269 22.09 9.36 13.95
CA ARG A 269 21.03 8.34 13.85
C ARG A 269 19.68 9.00 14.13
N PHE A 270 19.06 9.58 13.11
CA PHE A 270 17.61 9.78 13.17
C PHE A 270 16.97 8.39 13.15
N LYS A 271 16.55 7.90 14.31
CA LYS A 271 15.72 6.71 14.41
C LYS A 271 14.26 7.20 14.38
N PRO A 272 13.54 7.07 13.26
CA PRO A 272 12.10 7.30 13.32
C PRO A 272 11.51 6.38 14.39
N GLU A 273 10.57 6.88 15.17
CA GLU A 273 9.75 6.02 16.03
C GLU A 273 8.91 5.14 15.09
N LEU A 274 9.34 3.90 14.94
CA LEU A 274 8.68 2.91 14.09
C LEU A 274 7.82 2.05 15.00
N HIS A 275 6.52 2.35 15.03
CA HIS A 275 5.57 1.52 15.75
C HIS A 275 5.25 0.25 14.97
N THR A 276 5.26 -0.87 15.66
CA THR A 276 4.77 -2.15 15.14
C THR A 276 3.32 -2.00 14.73
N ARG A 277 2.99 -2.36 13.47
CA ARG A 277 1.60 -2.38 13.04
C ARG A 277 0.85 -3.43 13.86
N ALA A 278 -0.40 -3.14 14.21
CA ALA A 278 -1.27 -4.10 14.88
C ALA A 278 -1.57 -5.32 13.99
N ALA A 279 -1.61 -6.52 14.59
CA ALA A 279 -1.76 -7.78 13.86
C ALA A 279 -3.08 -7.85 13.07
N LEU A 280 -4.18 -7.42 13.68
CA LEU A 280 -5.47 -7.37 12.99
C LEU A 280 -5.45 -6.44 11.78
N CYS A 281 -4.74 -5.31 11.83
CA CYS A 281 -4.61 -4.42 10.66
C CYS A 281 -3.83 -5.09 9.52
N VAL A 282 -2.73 -5.80 9.85
CA VAL A 282 -1.95 -6.55 8.84
C VAL A 282 -2.80 -7.67 8.24
N TYR A 283 -3.52 -8.43 9.07
CA TYR A 283 -4.41 -9.48 8.59
C TYR A 283 -5.58 -8.93 7.77
N ALA A 284 -6.18 -7.81 8.14
CA ALA A 284 -7.25 -7.19 7.35
C ALA A 284 -6.75 -6.83 5.93
N ASP A 285 -5.59 -6.17 5.82
CA ASP A 285 -4.99 -5.83 4.51
C ASP A 285 -4.76 -7.08 3.65
N GLU A 286 -4.26 -8.17 4.26
CA GLU A 286 -3.92 -9.39 3.54
C GLU A 286 -5.16 -10.24 3.21
N LEU A 287 -6.17 -10.29 4.08
CA LEU A 287 -7.45 -10.96 3.85
C LEU A 287 -8.22 -10.25 2.74
N GLU A 288 -8.27 -8.92 2.75
CA GLU A 288 -8.91 -8.13 1.68
C GLU A 288 -8.21 -8.36 0.34
N ARG A 289 -6.88 -8.36 0.33
CA ARG A 289 -6.12 -8.68 -0.87
C ARG A 289 -6.43 -10.09 -1.38
N MET A 290 -6.32 -11.12 -0.52
CA MET A 290 -6.53 -12.51 -0.93
C MET A 290 -7.98 -12.80 -1.34
N ALA A 291 -8.96 -12.15 -0.69
CA ALA A 291 -10.36 -12.21 -1.11
C ALA A 291 -10.57 -11.70 -2.55
N ALA A 292 -9.80 -10.68 -2.96
CA ALA A 292 -9.88 -10.13 -4.32
C ALA A 292 -9.12 -10.96 -5.37
N VAL A 293 -7.94 -11.49 -5.03
CA VAL A 293 -7.00 -12.03 -6.03
C VAL A 293 -6.83 -13.55 -6.02
N SER A 294 -7.24 -14.26 -4.97
CA SER A 294 -7.01 -15.70 -4.89
C SER A 294 -7.72 -16.44 -6.02
N PRO A 295 -7.12 -17.46 -6.67
CA PRO A 295 -7.78 -18.20 -7.74
C PRO A 295 -8.92 -19.10 -7.25
N SER A 296 -8.85 -19.66 -6.04
CA SER A 296 -9.90 -20.52 -5.47
C SER A 296 -11.06 -19.70 -4.89
N GLN A 297 -12.29 -20.00 -5.32
CA GLN A 297 -13.49 -19.39 -4.75
C GLN A 297 -13.61 -19.69 -3.25
N ARG A 298 -13.33 -20.93 -2.83
CA ARG A 298 -13.36 -21.32 -1.42
C ARG A 298 -12.41 -20.47 -0.58
N HIS A 299 -11.18 -20.27 -1.07
CA HIS A 299 -10.19 -19.47 -0.37
C HIS A 299 -10.61 -17.99 -0.32
N ARG A 300 -11.17 -17.44 -1.41
CA ARG A 300 -11.76 -16.09 -1.42
C ARG A 300 -12.88 -15.96 -0.37
N ASP A 301 -13.80 -16.92 -0.33
CA ASP A 301 -14.93 -16.91 0.61
C ASP A 301 -14.49 -17.02 2.07
N ASN A 302 -13.44 -17.80 2.34
CA ASN A 302 -12.84 -17.90 3.67
C ASN A 302 -12.18 -16.58 4.08
N CYS A 303 -11.43 -15.95 3.16
CA CYS A 303 -10.82 -14.65 3.40
C CYS A 303 -11.87 -13.54 3.63
N THR A 304 -12.91 -13.49 2.80
CA THR A 304 -14.02 -12.52 2.95
C THR A 304 -14.73 -12.69 4.28
N PHE A 305 -15.02 -13.92 4.69
CA PHE A 305 -15.65 -14.21 5.97
C PHE A 305 -14.76 -13.76 7.15
N MET A 306 -13.47 -14.13 7.15
CA MET A 306 -12.55 -13.72 8.20
C MET A 306 -12.32 -12.21 8.22
N LEU A 307 -12.32 -11.54 7.07
CA LEU A 307 -12.21 -10.08 6.99
C LEU A 307 -13.37 -9.40 7.73
N GLY A 308 -14.60 -9.92 7.62
CA GLY A 308 -15.74 -9.45 8.39
C GLY A 308 -15.51 -9.57 9.91
N LEU A 309 -15.07 -10.74 10.37
CA LEU A 309 -14.73 -10.98 11.79
C LEU A 309 -13.63 -10.04 12.30
N VAL A 310 -12.55 -9.88 11.52
CA VAL A 310 -11.43 -9.00 11.86
C VAL A 310 -11.87 -7.55 11.92
N ARG A 311 -12.71 -7.09 10.98
CA ARG A 311 -13.21 -5.72 10.99
C ARG A 311 -14.07 -5.45 12.23
N VAL A 312 -15.00 -6.34 12.57
CA VAL A 312 -15.84 -6.18 13.77
C VAL A 312 -15.02 -6.22 15.06
N LEU A 313 -14.09 -7.18 15.19
CA LEU A 313 -13.19 -7.21 16.34
C LEU A 313 -12.28 -5.97 16.40
N GLY A 314 -11.78 -5.53 15.24
CA GLY A 314 -10.95 -4.33 15.13
C GLY A 314 -11.71 -3.05 15.50
N ILE A 315 -12.98 -2.94 15.12
CA ILE A 315 -13.89 -1.86 15.53
C ILE A 315 -14.04 -1.86 17.06
N TYR A 316 -14.32 -3.04 17.65
CA TYR A 316 -14.44 -3.20 19.10
C TYR A 316 -13.15 -2.80 19.85
N ILE A 317 -11.98 -3.20 19.37
CA ILE A 317 -10.71 -2.80 20.00
C ILE A 317 -10.46 -1.29 19.83
N ALA A 318 -10.86 -0.71 18.69
CA ALA A 318 -10.62 0.71 18.40
C ALA A 318 -11.52 1.67 19.20
N GLN A 319 -12.69 1.24 19.69
CA GLN A 319 -13.63 2.09 20.44
C GLN A 319 -13.28 2.29 21.93
N GLY A 320 -12.49 1.41 22.55
CA GLY A 320 -12.07 1.59 23.94
C GLY A 320 -11.53 0.34 24.65
N GLU A 321 -10.61 0.59 25.59
CA GLU A 321 -10.24 -0.23 26.76
C GLU A 321 -9.68 -1.65 26.58
N CYS A 322 -9.42 -2.14 25.37
CA CYS A 322 -8.63 -3.37 25.24
C CYS A 322 -7.13 -3.03 25.39
N PRO A 323 -6.36 -3.66 26.31
CA PRO A 323 -4.94 -3.37 26.56
C PRO A 323 -4.00 -3.87 25.44
N VAL A 324 -4.48 -3.93 24.20
CA VAL A 324 -3.76 -4.48 23.07
C VAL A 324 -2.93 -3.38 22.43
N ASP A 325 -1.61 -3.52 22.53
CA ASP A 325 -0.66 -2.63 21.88
C ASP A 325 -0.91 -2.55 20.36
N GLY A 326 -1.14 -1.34 19.85
CA GLY A 326 -1.19 -1.08 18.42
C GLY A 326 -2.17 0.01 18.00
N ASN A 327 -1.90 0.65 16.86
CA ASN A 327 -2.77 1.68 16.30
C ASN A 327 -3.94 1.03 15.52
N HIS A 328 -4.97 0.58 16.24
CA HIS A 328 -6.21 0.00 15.67
C HIS A 328 -7.20 1.05 15.14
N LYS A 329 -6.89 2.35 15.25
CA LYS A 329 -7.77 3.46 14.85
C LYS A 329 -8.17 3.45 13.38
N SER A 330 -7.50 2.65 12.54
CA SER A 330 -7.90 2.45 11.14
C SER A 330 -9.22 1.71 10.97
N PHE A 331 -9.66 0.92 11.96
CA PHE A 331 -10.93 0.19 11.92
C PHE A 331 -12.13 1.06 12.30
N LEU A 332 -11.89 2.13 13.05
CA LEU A 332 -12.91 3.07 13.49
C LEU A 332 -12.43 4.49 13.19
N PRO A 333 -12.60 4.97 11.94
CA PRO A 333 -12.18 6.31 11.57
C PRO A 333 -13.05 7.37 12.27
N GLN A 334 -12.58 7.89 13.41
CA GLN A 334 -13.29 8.89 14.23
C GLN A 334 -13.15 10.32 13.69
N ARG A 335 -13.23 10.53 12.38
CA ARG A 335 -13.13 11.89 11.83
C ARG A 335 -14.44 12.63 12.06
N GLY A 336 -14.45 13.49 13.08
CA GLY A 336 -15.60 14.31 13.50
C GLY A 336 -16.84 13.51 13.88
N ILE A 337 -16.64 12.27 14.33
CA ILE A 337 -17.65 11.45 14.98
C ILE A 337 -17.03 10.80 16.22
N GLU A 338 -17.82 10.65 17.26
CA GLU A 338 -17.53 9.83 18.43
C GLU A 338 -18.46 8.62 18.39
N TRP A 339 -17.91 7.41 18.49
CA TRP A 339 -18.69 6.20 18.30
C TRP A 339 -18.14 5.03 19.09
N GLN A 340 -19.05 4.34 19.80
CA GLN A 340 -18.82 3.07 20.47
C GLN A 340 -19.91 2.09 20.03
N PRO A 341 -19.81 1.53 18.82
CA PRO A 341 -20.89 0.75 18.23
C PRO A 341 -21.16 -0.57 18.95
N LEU A 342 -20.16 -1.11 19.66
CA LEU A 342 -20.21 -2.45 20.22
C LEU A 342 -20.14 -2.43 21.75
N THR A 343 -20.70 -3.45 22.37
CA THR A 343 -20.57 -3.70 23.80
C THR A 343 -20.15 -5.15 24.02
N TYR A 344 -19.33 -5.39 25.05
CA TYR A 344 -18.87 -6.72 25.38
C TYR A 344 -19.81 -7.40 26.37
N MET A 345 -20.25 -8.61 26.03
CA MET A 345 -21.15 -9.43 26.85
C MET A 345 -20.37 -10.56 27.53
N ASN A 346 -20.25 -10.49 28.86
CA ASN A 346 -19.72 -11.60 29.65
C ASN A 346 -20.86 -12.51 30.15
N TRP A 347 -21.08 -13.63 29.46
CA TRP A 347 -22.12 -14.61 29.82
C TRP A 347 -21.80 -15.44 31.06
N GLN A 348 -20.58 -15.40 31.59
CA GLN A 348 -20.23 -16.19 32.78
C GLN A 348 -20.81 -15.58 34.07
N GLN A 349 -21.13 -14.28 34.05
CA GLN A 349 -21.78 -13.60 35.17
C GLN A 349 -22.86 -12.64 34.62
N PRO A 350 -24.03 -13.17 34.19
CA PRO A 350 -25.11 -12.33 33.67
C PRO A 350 -25.71 -11.38 34.74
N TRP A 351 -25.48 -11.67 36.02
CA TRP A 351 -26.00 -10.92 37.15
C TRP A 351 -24.85 -10.51 38.09
N GLY A 352 -24.14 -9.41 37.76
CA GLY A 352 -23.05 -8.85 38.59
C GLY A 352 -22.07 -8.02 37.79
N THR A 353 -21.19 -7.25 38.46
CA THR A 353 -20.01 -6.63 37.83
C THR A 353 -18.93 -7.70 37.66
N PRO A 354 -18.59 -8.10 36.43
CA PRO A 354 -17.63 -9.17 36.21
C PRO A 354 -16.24 -8.78 36.69
N ASN A 355 -15.49 -9.75 37.21
CA ASN A 355 -14.08 -9.56 37.53
C ASN A 355 -13.32 -9.16 36.25
N GLN A 356 -12.64 -8.02 36.26
CA GLN A 356 -11.88 -7.49 35.12
C GLN A 356 -10.89 -8.52 34.56
N GLN A 357 -10.23 -9.29 35.43
CA GLN A 357 -9.27 -10.32 34.99
C GLN A 357 -9.93 -11.39 34.11
N LEU A 358 -11.16 -11.81 34.44
CA LEU A 358 -11.89 -12.80 33.64
C LEU A 358 -12.30 -12.23 32.27
N ILE A 359 -12.62 -10.93 32.23
CA ILE A 359 -12.94 -10.24 30.98
C ILE A 359 -11.69 -10.15 30.11
N ASP A 360 -10.55 -9.76 30.69
CA ASP A 360 -9.28 -9.63 29.98
C ASP A 360 -8.76 -10.98 29.44
N ASP A 361 -8.95 -12.06 30.21
CA ASP A 361 -8.62 -13.42 29.76
C ASP A 361 -9.51 -13.86 28.59
N ASP A 362 -10.83 -13.64 28.67
CA ASP A 362 -11.75 -14.01 27.57
C ASP A 362 -11.59 -13.11 26.34
N HIS A 363 -11.20 -11.84 26.52
CA HIS A 363 -10.76 -10.94 25.45
C HIS A 363 -9.54 -11.51 24.74
N SER A 364 -8.51 -11.87 25.49
CA SER A 364 -7.26 -12.41 24.95
C SER A 364 -7.53 -13.69 24.16
N LEU A 365 -8.38 -14.58 24.68
CA LEU A 365 -8.80 -15.81 24.00
C LEU A 365 -9.58 -15.54 22.71
N LEU A 366 -10.50 -14.56 22.70
CA LEU A 366 -11.23 -14.17 21.48
C LEU A 366 -10.27 -13.65 20.41
N ILE A 367 -9.33 -12.78 20.80
CA ILE A 367 -8.37 -12.16 19.90
C ILE A 367 -7.41 -13.22 19.34
N GLU A 368 -6.81 -14.05 20.19
CA GLU A 368 -5.92 -15.14 19.77
C GLU A 368 -6.67 -16.09 18.82
N SER A 369 -7.88 -16.51 19.20
CA SER A 369 -8.70 -17.38 18.36
C SER A 369 -8.96 -16.79 16.97
N ILE A 370 -9.36 -15.52 16.87
CA ILE A 370 -9.65 -14.91 15.56
C ILE A 370 -8.36 -14.75 14.76
N THR A 371 -7.28 -14.31 15.42
CA THR A 371 -5.98 -14.06 14.79
C THR A 371 -5.36 -15.34 14.23
N ASP A 372 -5.44 -16.48 14.95
CA ASP A 372 -4.98 -17.78 14.46
C ASP A 372 -5.78 -18.24 13.24
N HIS A 373 -7.11 -18.03 13.25
CA HIS A 373 -7.95 -18.38 12.11
C HIS A 373 -7.77 -17.46 10.91
N CYS A 374 -7.26 -16.24 11.08
CA CYS A 374 -6.82 -15.40 9.97
C CYS A 374 -5.65 -16.05 9.22
N TYR A 375 -4.68 -16.60 9.95
CA TYR A 375 -3.57 -17.34 9.34
C TYR A 375 -4.09 -18.58 8.59
N HIS A 376 -5.01 -19.33 9.19
CA HIS A 376 -5.63 -20.49 8.54
C HIS A 376 -6.38 -20.10 7.26
N ALA A 377 -7.19 -19.05 7.30
CA ALA A 377 -7.86 -18.56 6.10
C ALA A 377 -6.87 -18.15 5.01
N LEU A 378 -5.84 -17.37 5.33
CA LEU A 378 -4.83 -16.90 4.37
C LEU A 378 -3.94 -18.02 3.81
N SER A 379 -3.70 -19.08 4.58
CA SER A 379 -3.00 -20.28 4.12
C SER A 379 -3.91 -21.24 3.34
N GLY A 380 -5.17 -20.87 3.11
CA GLY A 380 -6.14 -21.67 2.37
C GLY A 380 -6.67 -22.88 3.12
N ALA A 381 -6.45 -22.95 4.44
CA ALA A 381 -7.04 -23.97 5.29
C ALA A 381 -8.56 -23.76 5.41
N ASP A 382 -9.26 -24.83 5.76
CA ASP A 382 -10.66 -24.72 6.15
C ASP A 382 -10.79 -24.02 7.51
N ILE A 383 -11.84 -23.22 7.63
CA ILE A 383 -12.15 -22.46 8.84
C ILE A 383 -13.55 -22.84 9.35
N PRO A 384 -13.74 -23.01 10.67
CA PRO A 384 -15.03 -23.37 11.25
C PRO A 384 -15.94 -22.12 11.34
N LYS A 385 -16.47 -21.66 10.20
CA LYS A 385 -17.22 -20.39 10.08
C LYS A 385 -18.34 -20.24 11.12
N GLY A 386 -19.15 -21.29 11.30
CA GLY A 386 -20.25 -21.29 12.27
C GLY A 386 -19.79 -21.09 13.71
N LEU A 387 -18.71 -21.79 14.10
CA LEU A 387 -18.14 -21.67 15.45
C LEU A 387 -17.55 -20.29 15.71
N LEU A 388 -16.79 -19.75 14.74
CA LEU A 388 -16.16 -18.42 14.88
C LEU A 388 -17.20 -17.31 14.94
N ARG A 389 -18.24 -17.38 14.11
CA ARG A 389 -19.38 -16.46 14.16
C ARG A 389 -20.07 -16.54 15.52
N ALA A 390 -20.46 -17.75 15.96
CA ALA A 390 -21.13 -17.93 17.24
C ALA A 390 -20.26 -17.44 18.43
N ARG A 391 -18.94 -17.65 18.37
CA ARG A 391 -17.99 -17.19 19.39
C ARG A 391 -17.96 -15.67 19.51
N LEU A 392 -18.00 -14.97 18.37
CA LEU A 392 -18.02 -13.50 18.33
C LEU A 392 -19.40 -12.94 18.73
N LEU A 393 -20.50 -13.48 18.19
CA LEU A 393 -21.86 -13.06 18.53
C LEU A 393 -22.20 -13.31 20.00
N LYS A 394 -21.61 -14.33 20.61
CA LYS A 394 -21.72 -14.56 22.06
C LYS A 394 -20.95 -13.50 22.87
N ARG A 395 -20.06 -12.69 22.30
CA ARG A 395 -19.25 -11.76 23.09
C ARG A 395 -19.50 -10.31 22.75
N LEU A 396 -19.98 -10.03 21.56
CA LEU A 396 -20.19 -8.67 21.07
C LEU A 396 -21.64 -8.50 20.68
N ASP A 397 -22.24 -7.40 21.16
CA ASP A 397 -23.55 -6.94 20.75
C ASP A 397 -23.48 -5.48 20.29
N VAL A 398 -24.48 -5.05 19.52
CA VAL A 398 -24.56 -3.70 18.99
C VAL A 398 -25.14 -2.76 20.04
N ALA A 399 -24.29 -1.89 20.59
CA ALA A 399 -24.70 -0.87 21.56
C ALA A 399 -25.44 0.29 20.88
N THR A 400 -24.90 0.80 19.76
CA THR A 400 -25.52 1.85 18.96
C THR A 400 -25.02 1.83 17.51
N LEU A 401 -25.94 1.94 16.55
CA LEU A 401 -25.57 2.11 15.15
C LEU A 401 -25.43 3.58 14.74
N VAL A 402 -25.89 4.52 15.58
CA VAL A 402 -25.85 5.94 15.29
C VAL A 402 -24.66 6.56 16.03
N PRO A 403 -23.65 7.09 15.33
CA PRO A 403 -22.54 7.79 15.97
C PRO A 403 -22.97 9.18 16.43
N THR A 404 -22.30 9.69 17.45
CA THR A 404 -22.40 11.11 17.83
C THR A 404 -21.58 11.93 16.86
N VAL A 405 -22.22 12.83 16.11
CA VAL A 405 -21.51 13.73 15.19
C VAL A 405 -20.95 14.92 15.97
N LEU A 406 -19.68 15.23 15.75
CA LEU A 406 -19.04 16.41 16.32
C LEU A 406 -19.40 17.65 15.50
N VAL A 407 -19.33 18.83 16.14
CA VAL A 407 -19.53 20.11 15.46
C VAL A 407 -18.56 20.22 14.27
N PRO A 408 -19.04 20.45 13.04
CA PRO A 408 -18.16 20.55 11.87
C PRO A 408 -17.12 21.65 12.04
N ASP A 409 -15.84 21.32 11.85
CA ASP A 409 -14.77 22.31 11.88
C ASP A 409 -14.61 23.01 10.53
N GLU A 410 -14.21 24.30 10.57
CA GLU A 410 -14.07 25.13 9.38
C GLU A 410 -13.07 24.55 8.36
N GLN A 411 -11.97 23.95 8.83
CA GLN A 411 -10.91 23.44 7.96
C GLN A 411 -11.37 22.20 7.19
N ARG A 412 -12.00 21.25 7.88
CA ARG A 412 -12.56 20.05 7.26
C ARG A 412 -13.68 20.41 6.29
N PHE A 413 -14.57 21.33 6.67
CA PHE A 413 -15.65 21.76 5.78
C PHE A 413 -15.08 22.42 4.51
N LYS A 414 -14.12 23.35 4.65
CA LYS A 414 -13.43 23.98 3.51
C LYS A 414 -12.74 22.96 2.59
N LYS A 415 -12.17 21.89 3.16
CA LYS A 415 -11.53 20.82 2.39
C LYS A 415 -12.52 20.01 1.54
N MET A 416 -13.74 19.80 2.04
CA MET A 416 -14.79 19.07 1.31
C MET A 416 -15.53 19.96 0.32
N GLY A 417 -15.58 21.27 0.55
CA GLY A 417 -16.13 22.26 -0.37
C GLY A 417 -17.65 22.43 -0.27
N THR A 418 -18.42 21.35 -0.14
CA THR A 418 -19.89 21.41 -0.04
C THR A 418 -20.46 20.54 1.08
N TRP A 419 -21.68 20.86 1.53
CA TRP A 419 -22.42 20.03 2.50
C TRP A 419 -22.74 18.64 1.97
N ARG A 420 -23.04 18.50 0.68
CA ARG A 420 -23.30 17.20 0.06
C ARG A 420 -22.08 16.30 0.17
N ASP A 421 -20.89 16.84 -0.10
CA ASP A 421 -19.63 16.09 -0.01
C ASP A 421 -19.29 15.76 1.46
N TYR A 422 -19.59 16.68 2.38
CA TYR A 422 -19.41 16.44 3.82
C TYR A 422 -20.30 15.31 4.33
N ILE A 423 -21.59 15.31 3.99
CA ILE A 423 -22.56 14.26 4.36
C ILE A 423 -22.19 12.93 3.71
N ALA A 424 -21.78 12.94 2.43
CA ALA A 424 -21.30 11.74 1.76
C ALA A 424 -20.06 11.16 2.44
N ALA A 425 -19.13 12.01 2.88
CA ALA A 425 -17.95 11.58 3.63
C ALA A 425 -18.31 11.00 5.01
N LEU A 426 -19.25 11.60 5.75
CA LEU A 426 -19.74 11.06 7.02
C LEU A 426 -20.39 9.68 6.83
N ASN A 427 -21.26 9.54 5.82
CA ASN A 427 -21.85 8.24 5.50
C ASN A 427 -20.79 7.23 5.09
N ALA A 428 -19.80 7.61 4.28
CA ALA A 428 -18.71 6.70 3.89
C ALA A 428 -17.83 6.27 5.08
N ASP A 429 -17.62 7.14 6.06
CA ASP A 429 -16.93 6.80 7.31
C ASP A 429 -17.80 5.84 8.16
N ALA A 430 -19.12 6.06 8.24
CA ALA A 430 -20.04 5.18 8.98
C ALA A 430 -20.26 3.81 8.32
N GLU A 431 -20.28 3.76 6.99
CA GLU A 431 -20.48 2.55 6.19
C GLU A 431 -19.34 1.54 6.40
N GLN A 432 -18.12 2.01 6.70
CA GLN A 432 -16.98 1.15 7.06
C GLN A 432 -17.23 0.33 8.33
N VAL A 433 -18.14 0.77 9.20
CA VAL A 433 -18.54 0.08 10.42
C VAL A 433 -19.82 -0.73 10.20
N TRP A 434 -20.83 -0.17 9.54
CA TRP A 434 -22.10 -0.88 9.32
C TRP A 434 -21.95 -2.13 8.44
N GLN A 435 -21.14 -2.08 7.37
CA GLN A 435 -21.01 -3.21 6.44
C GLN A 435 -20.45 -4.47 7.11
N PRO A 436 -19.36 -4.41 7.91
CA PRO A 436 -18.91 -5.56 8.70
C PRO A 436 -19.95 -6.13 9.68
N LEU A 437 -20.71 -5.25 10.35
CA LEU A 437 -21.75 -5.68 11.30
C LEU A 437 -22.89 -6.42 10.57
N LEU A 438 -23.35 -5.87 9.45
CA LEU A 438 -24.38 -6.48 8.60
C LEU A 438 -23.91 -7.83 8.04
N ALA A 439 -22.66 -7.91 7.56
CA ALA A 439 -22.08 -9.14 7.00
C ALA A 439 -21.99 -10.30 8.01
N LEU A 440 -21.90 -9.98 9.31
CA LEU A 440 -21.91 -10.96 10.40
C LEU A 440 -23.28 -11.15 11.05
N SER A 441 -24.30 -10.46 10.55
CA SER A 441 -25.66 -10.50 11.10
C SER A 441 -25.76 -9.98 12.54
N LEU A 442 -24.90 -9.01 12.90
CA LEU A 442 -25.01 -8.26 14.16
C LEU A 442 -26.10 -7.18 14.10
N CYS A 443 -26.44 -6.72 12.90
CA CYS A 443 -27.56 -5.82 12.64
C CYS A 443 -28.27 -6.20 11.33
N THR A 444 -29.45 -5.60 11.10
CA THR A 444 -30.24 -5.77 9.87
C THR A 444 -30.06 -4.57 8.94
N ALA A 445 -30.40 -4.76 7.65
CA ALA A 445 -30.36 -3.66 6.67
C ALA A 445 -31.31 -2.51 7.07
N GLU A 446 -32.48 -2.83 7.63
CA GLU A 446 -33.44 -1.83 8.12
C GLU A 446 -32.87 -1.00 9.26
N GLN A 447 -32.15 -1.63 10.20
CA GLN A 447 -31.47 -0.92 11.27
C GLN A 447 -30.36 0.00 10.75
N VAL A 448 -29.65 -0.39 9.69
CA VAL A 448 -28.64 0.47 9.03
C VAL A 448 -29.29 1.66 8.32
N GLU A 449 -30.40 1.47 7.61
CA GLU A 449 -31.12 2.59 7.00
C GLU A 449 -31.66 3.57 8.06
N ALA A 450 -32.20 3.06 9.16
CA ALA A 450 -32.61 3.90 10.29
C ALA A 450 -31.40 4.66 10.88
N ALA A 451 -30.23 4.03 10.95
CA ALA A 451 -29.01 4.66 11.44
C ALA A 451 -28.49 5.76 10.51
N ARG A 452 -28.68 5.66 9.19
CA ARG A 452 -28.37 6.72 8.22
C ARG A 452 -29.21 7.97 8.47
N THR A 453 -30.51 7.80 8.74
CA THR A 453 -31.38 8.91 9.13
C THR A 453 -30.92 9.51 10.46
N GLY A 454 -30.66 8.66 11.46
CA GLY A 454 -30.16 9.11 12.77
C GLY A 454 -28.83 9.86 12.70
N LEU A 455 -27.93 9.49 11.78
CA LEU A 455 -26.67 10.21 11.54
C LEU A 455 -26.92 11.67 11.10
N LEU A 456 -27.93 11.90 10.27
CA LEU A 456 -28.31 13.25 9.84
C LEU A 456 -28.93 14.05 10.99
N ASP A 457 -29.75 13.41 11.83
CA ASP A 457 -30.31 14.03 13.02
C ASP A 457 -29.21 14.42 14.02
N CYS A 458 -28.21 13.55 14.22
CA CYS A 458 -27.03 13.86 15.03
C CYS A 458 -26.20 15.01 14.45
N LEU A 459 -26.02 15.06 13.12
CA LEU A 459 -25.36 16.20 12.46
C LEU A 459 -26.13 17.50 12.70
N HIS A 460 -27.46 17.47 12.60
CA HIS A 460 -28.30 18.62 12.88
C HIS A 460 -28.13 19.09 14.33
N ALA A 461 -28.21 18.18 15.30
CA ALA A 461 -27.99 18.49 16.70
C ALA A 461 -26.58 19.08 16.96
N ALA A 462 -25.56 18.57 16.27
CA ALA A 462 -24.19 19.09 16.35
C ALA A 462 -24.07 20.51 15.78
N ILE A 463 -24.71 20.80 14.66
CA ILE A 463 -24.75 22.16 14.08
C ILE A 463 -25.45 23.12 15.04
N GLU A 464 -26.60 22.76 15.60
CA GLU A 464 -27.32 23.59 16.56
C GLU A 464 -26.53 23.84 17.84
N LYS A 465 -25.78 22.84 18.32
CA LYS A 465 -24.82 23.04 19.40
C LYS A 465 -23.73 24.05 18.98
N GLY A 466 -23.12 23.87 17.81
CA GLY A 466 -22.11 24.78 17.28
C GLY A 466 -22.61 26.22 17.09
N ARG A 467 -23.87 26.41 16.68
CA ARG A 467 -24.54 27.71 16.57
C ARG A 467 -24.68 28.40 17.91
N ARG A 468 -25.15 27.66 18.93
CA ARG A 468 -25.23 28.17 20.31
C ARG A 468 -23.86 28.56 20.84
N ASP A 469 -22.86 27.71 20.66
CA ASP A 469 -21.49 27.97 21.09
C ASP A 469 -20.89 29.19 20.36
N TYR A 470 -21.20 29.35 19.07
CA TYR A 470 -20.77 30.50 18.26
C TYR A 470 -21.38 31.81 18.76
N LEU A 471 -22.70 31.86 19.01
CA LEU A 471 -23.37 33.04 19.57
C LEU A 471 -22.95 33.33 21.01
N ALA A 472 -22.57 32.30 21.78
CA ALA A 472 -22.10 32.48 23.15
C ALA A 472 -20.74 33.19 23.25
N GLN A 473 -20.01 33.38 22.14
CA GLN A 473 -18.70 34.01 22.12
C GLN A 473 -18.73 35.46 22.60
N PRO A 474 -17.71 35.94 23.35
CA PRO A 474 -17.69 37.29 23.92
C PRO A 474 -17.87 38.42 22.89
N ARG A 475 -17.43 38.22 21.64
CA ARG A 475 -17.54 39.24 20.57
C ARG A 475 -18.97 39.61 20.19
N PHE A 476 -19.95 38.76 20.49
CA PHE A 476 -21.37 39.03 20.25
C PHE A 476 -22.10 39.55 21.49
N LYS A 477 -21.41 39.62 22.63
CA LYS A 477 -21.96 40.05 23.91
C LYS A 477 -21.46 41.45 24.24
N ARG A 478 -22.37 42.43 24.30
CA ARG A 478 -21.98 43.83 24.59
C ARG A 478 -23.02 44.53 25.46
N MET A 479 -22.54 45.27 26.46
CA MET A 479 -23.33 46.27 27.18
C MET A 479 -23.31 47.59 26.41
N TYR A 480 -24.48 48.15 26.14
CA TYR A 480 -24.62 49.47 25.51
C TYR A 480 -25.82 50.21 26.09
N ARG A 481 -25.58 51.39 26.68
CA ARG A 481 -26.61 52.22 27.36
C ARG A 481 -27.45 51.42 28.38
N ASP A 482 -26.76 50.76 29.31
CA ASP A 482 -27.36 49.94 30.38
C ASP A 482 -28.27 48.78 29.92
N ARG A 483 -28.20 48.41 28.63
CA ARG A 483 -28.85 47.22 28.07
C ARG A 483 -27.81 46.20 27.60
N TYR A 484 -28.05 44.94 27.90
CA TYR A 484 -27.24 43.82 27.45
C TYR A 484 -27.76 43.32 26.09
N TYR A 485 -26.86 43.20 25.11
CA TYR A 485 -27.15 42.61 23.81
C TYR A 485 -26.30 41.34 23.66
N ASP A 486 -26.95 40.23 23.32
CA ASP A 486 -26.36 38.90 23.16
C ASP A 486 -26.07 38.52 21.69
N GLN A 487 -26.44 39.39 20.74
CA GLN A 487 -26.20 39.23 19.30
C GLN A 487 -25.56 40.48 18.67
N TRP A 488 -24.79 41.24 19.45
CA TRP A 488 -24.17 42.49 18.99
C TRP A 488 -23.25 42.24 17.79
N GLY A 489 -23.59 42.81 16.63
CA GLY A 489 -22.77 42.70 15.42
C GLY A 489 -22.79 41.32 14.75
N PHE A 490 -23.75 40.45 15.09
CA PHE A 490 -23.96 39.17 14.41
C PHE A 490 -24.48 39.43 12.97
N LYS A 491 -23.79 38.85 11.97
CA LYS A 491 -24.11 39.00 10.54
C LYS A 491 -24.59 37.70 9.88
N GLY A 492 -24.66 36.60 10.64
CA GLY A 492 -24.87 35.26 10.12
C GLY A 492 -23.84 34.27 10.68
N TYR A 493 -24.12 32.98 10.48
CA TYR A 493 -23.22 31.91 10.84
C TYR A 493 -22.14 31.72 9.77
N PRO A 494 -20.98 31.17 10.12
CA PRO A 494 -20.02 30.74 9.10
C PRO A 494 -20.60 29.56 8.29
N ALA A 495 -20.15 29.39 7.04
CA ALA A 495 -20.71 28.39 6.11
C ALA A 495 -20.78 26.95 6.65
N HIS A 496 -19.88 26.56 7.56
CA HIS A 496 -19.85 25.22 8.19
C HIS A 496 -20.87 25.04 9.33
N LEU A 497 -21.52 26.12 9.77
CA LEU A 497 -22.64 26.14 10.72
C LEU A 497 -23.94 26.62 10.06
N GLU A 498 -23.88 27.13 8.83
CA GLU A 498 -25.08 27.34 8.01
C GLU A 498 -25.62 25.98 7.57
N PHE A 499 -26.93 25.79 7.64
CA PHE A 499 -27.56 24.50 7.35
C PHE A 499 -27.24 24.10 5.88
N PRO A 500 -27.15 22.80 5.52
CA PRO A 500 -27.15 22.40 4.12
C PRO A 500 -28.31 23.10 3.39
N PRO A 501 -28.09 23.76 2.24
CA PRO A 501 -29.17 24.48 1.54
C PRO A 501 -30.30 23.59 0.97
N VAL A 502 -30.42 22.32 1.38
CA VAL A 502 -31.53 21.44 1.03
C VAL A 502 -31.91 20.52 2.20
N ALA A 503 -32.96 20.92 2.91
CA ALA A 503 -34.23 20.20 2.89
C ALA A 503 -35.32 21.25 3.10
N ALA A 504 -35.74 21.91 2.02
CA ALA A 504 -37.06 22.52 2.02
C ALA A 504 -38.05 21.41 2.36
N GLU A 505 -38.92 21.66 3.33
CA GLU A 505 -40.01 20.77 3.71
C GLU A 505 -40.71 20.23 2.44
N PRO A 506 -41.16 18.97 2.41
CA PRO A 506 -42.14 18.59 1.41
C PRO A 506 -43.31 19.55 1.57
N VAL A 507 -43.48 20.44 0.60
CA VAL A 507 -44.60 21.38 0.54
C VAL A 507 -45.85 20.54 0.75
N ALA A 508 -46.56 20.78 1.85
CA ALA A 508 -47.81 20.13 2.14
C ALA A 508 -48.68 20.27 0.89
N VAL A 509 -49.02 19.13 0.28
CA VAL A 509 -50.02 19.12 -0.78
C VAL A 509 -51.31 19.55 -0.09
N ALA A 510 -51.70 20.81 -0.33
CA ALA A 510 -52.96 21.34 0.14
C ALA A 510 -54.08 20.43 -0.40
N ALA A 511 -54.94 20.00 0.54
CA ALA A 511 -56.04 19.05 0.34
C ALA A 511 -57.02 19.46 -0.77
#